data_AF-A0A381X9K9-F1
#
_entry.id   AF-A0A381X9K9-F1
#
_cell.length_a   1.000
_cell.length_b   1.000
_cell.length_c   1.000
_cell.angle_alpha   90.00
_cell.angle_beta   90.00
_cell.angle_gamma   90.00
#
_symmetry.space_group_name_H-M   'P 1'
#
loop_
_entity.id
_entity.type
_entity.pdbx_description
1 polymer ?
#
loop_
_entity_poly.entity_id
_entity_poly.type
_entity_poly.pdbx_seq_one_letter_code
_entity_poly.pdbx_strand_id
1 'polypeptide(L)'
;MALPRRTFLRGVGATLALPLLDDMVPALAALSGAPNAAAKPVSRLYVGYVPNGVIMDKWTPSTEGLGVELPQTLAPLKPFQQQLTVVSGLASEPMFPLPGEGTGDHVRAASAFLTGVHPKKTEGPDIRGGTSIDQIAAAKIGQDTQLTSLELSLDPNELIGACEAGWSCAYANTLSWRNPTTPLPMENQPRAVFERL
;
A
#
# COMPACT_ATOMS: atom_id res chain seq x y z
N MET A 1 16.85 4.50 56.06
CA MET A 1 15.46 4.96 56.23
C MET A 1 14.56 3.83 55.74
N ALA A 2 13.76 3.22 56.62
CA ALA A 2 12.95 2.05 56.28
C ALA A 2 11.49 2.47 56.03
N LEU A 3 10.94 2.08 54.88
CA LEU A 3 9.54 2.34 54.53
C LEU A 3 8.63 1.41 55.36
N PRO A 4 7.60 1.94 56.05
CA PRO A 4 6.67 1.11 56.83
C PRO A 4 5.91 0.13 55.94
N ARG A 5 5.86 -1.15 56.34
CA ARG A 5 5.16 -2.24 55.64
C ARG A 5 3.73 -1.88 55.22
N ARG A 6 3.01 -1.11 56.06
CA ARG A 6 1.63 -0.69 55.78
C ARG A 6 1.55 0.36 54.66
N THR A 7 2.54 1.24 54.56
CA THR A 7 2.66 2.22 53.49
C THR A 7 3.02 1.53 52.18
N PHE A 8 3.95 0.57 52.23
CA PHE A 8 4.31 -0.26 51.08
C PHE A 8 3.10 -1.04 50.55
N LEU A 9 2.36 -1.75 51.42
CA LEU A 9 1.19 -2.55 51.02
C LEU A 9 0.02 -1.71 50.50
N ARG A 10 -0.14 -0.45 50.96
CA ARG A 10 -1.15 0.48 50.42
C ARG A 10 -0.79 1.01 49.03
N GLY A 11 0.50 1.19 48.73
CA GLY A 11 0.97 1.60 47.40
C GLY A 11 0.87 0.47 46.36
N VAL A 12 1.13 -0.77 46.76
CA VAL A 12 1.06 -1.95 45.86
C VAL A 12 -0.36 -2.21 45.35
N GLY A 13 -1.40 -1.90 46.13
CA GLY A 13 -2.79 -2.00 45.68
C GLY A 13 -3.13 -1.04 44.53
N ALA A 14 -2.54 0.15 44.50
CA ALA A 14 -2.72 1.13 43.42
C ALA A 14 -2.00 0.70 42.13
N THR A 15 -0.87 0.01 42.24
CA THR A 15 -0.11 -0.50 41.07
C THR A 15 -0.73 -1.76 40.45
N LEU A 16 -1.49 -2.55 41.23
CA LEU A 16 -2.22 -3.71 40.73
C LEU A 16 -3.59 -3.35 40.12
N ALA A 17 -4.11 -2.16 40.43
CA ALA A 17 -5.41 -1.69 39.94
C ALA A 17 -5.34 -0.93 38.62
N LEU A 18 -4.13 -0.57 38.14
CA LEU A 18 -3.94 0.09 36.86
C LEU A 18 -3.71 -0.97 35.78
N PRO A 19 -4.69 -1.25 34.90
CA PRO A 19 -4.41 -2.02 33.70
C PRO A 19 -3.30 -1.29 32.92
N LEU A 20 -2.38 -2.06 32.33
CA LEU A 20 -1.42 -1.50 31.40
C LEU A 20 -2.24 -0.84 30.26
N LEU A 21 -2.13 0.48 30.13
CA LEU A 21 -2.74 1.22 29.02
C LEU A 21 -1.86 1.03 27.80
N ASP A 22 -2.46 0.92 26.61
CA ASP A 22 -1.72 0.75 25.36
C ASP A 22 -0.70 1.88 25.12
N ASP A 23 -1.00 3.11 25.57
CA ASP A 23 -0.08 4.26 25.54
C ASP A 23 1.15 4.13 26.45
N MET A 24 1.15 3.19 27.39
CA MET A 24 2.29 2.88 28.26
C MET A 24 3.27 1.89 27.61
N VAL A 25 2.91 1.33 26.44
CA VAL A 25 3.81 0.55 25.60
C VAL A 25 4.34 1.49 24.51
N PRO A 26 5.66 1.78 24.47
CA PRO A 26 6.23 2.59 23.39
C PRO A 26 5.82 2.04 22.02
N ALA A 27 5.42 2.90 21.09
CA ALA A 27 4.90 2.52 19.76
C ALA A 27 5.85 1.64 18.93
N LEU A 28 7.12 1.53 19.33
CA LEU A 28 8.17 0.70 18.72
C LEU A 28 8.80 -0.30 19.71
N ALA A 29 8.17 -0.56 20.86
CA ALA A 29 8.68 -1.50 21.86
C ALA A 29 8.83 -2.93 21.32
N ALA A 30 8.02 -3.30 20.32
CA ALA A 30 8.16 -4.56 19.60
C ALA A 30 9.45 -4.63 18.76
N LEU A 31 10.02 -3.48 18.34
CA LEU A 31 11.28 -3.41 17.60
C LEU A 31 12.51 -3.35 18.52
N SER A 32 12.35 -3.04 19.81
CA SER A 32 13.46 -2.90 20.76
C SER A 32 13.97 -4.24 21.34
N GLY A 33 13.50 -5.38 20.83
CA GLY A 33 13.99 -6.71 21.21
C GLY A 33 13.76 -7.09 22.68
N ALA A 34 12.85 -6.39 23.37
CA ALA A 34 12.54 -6.68 24.77
C ALA A 34 11.81 -8.04 24.86
N PRO A 35 12.14 -8.92 25.82
CA PRO A 35 11.67 -10.32 25.84
C PRO A 35 10.17 -10.54 26.13
N ASN A 36 9.38 -9.46 26.27
CA ASN A 36 7.97 -9.53 26.61
C ASN A 36 7.10 -8.91 25.51
N ALA A 37 6.71 -9.72 24.53
CA ALA A 37 5.32 -9.90 24.11
C ALA A 37 5.28 -10.90 22.96
N ALA A 38 4.44 -11.93 23.10
CA ALA A 38 4.10 -12.93 22.09
C ALA A 38 3.33 -12.35 20.89
N ALA A 39 3.56 -11.09 20.52
CA ALA A 39 2.97 -10.46 19.35
C ALA A 39 3.67 -11.00 18.11
N LYS A 40 2.96 -11.84 17.34
CA LYS A 40 3.40 -12.24 16.01
C LYS A 40 3.65 -10.97 15.17
N PRO A 41 4.72 -10.91 14.37
CA PRO A 41 4.92 -9.78 13.46
C PRO A 41 3.69 -9.60 12.57
N VAL A 42 3.16 -8.38 12.51
CA VAL A 42 2.03 -8.04 11.63
C VAL A 42 2.53 -8.01 10.20
N SER A 43 2.03 -8.92 9.36
CA SER A 43 2.31 -8.90 7.92
C SER A 43 1.56 -7.74 7.27
N ARG A 44 2.27 -6.89 6.54
CA ARG A 44 1.71 -5.76 5.78
C ARG A 44 2.13 -5.87 4.33
N LEU A 45 1.22 -5.55 3.42
CA LEU A 45 1.51 -5.37 2.01
C LEU A 45 1.46 -3.87 1.70
N TYR A 46 2.50 -3.37 1.06
CA TYR A 46 2.52 -2.05 0.44
C TYR A 46 2.80 -2.21 -1.04
N VAL A 47 2.02 -1.52 -1.87
CA VAL A 47 2.26 -1.45 -3.31
C VAL A 47 2.30 0.01 -3.71
N GLY A 48 3.41 0.43 -4.29
CA GLY A 48 3.60 1.78 -4.84
C GLY A 48 3.50 1.77 -6.34
N TYR A 49 2.84 2.78 -6.90
CA TYR A 49 2.74 3.00 -8.34
C TYR A 49 3.50 4.27 -8.72
N VAL A 50 4.28 4.20 -9.80
CA VAL A 50 5.03 5.34 -10.34
C VAL A 50 4.37 5.73 -11.67
N PRO A 51 3.54 6.78 -11.70
CA PRO A 51 2.89 7.21 -12.94
C PRO A 51 3.90 7.84 -13.90
N ASN A 52 3.52 7.98 -15.17
CA ASN A 52 4.25 8.70 -16.23
C ASN A 52 5.63 8.16 -16.63
N GLY A 53 6.03 7.00 -16.08
CA GLY A 53 7.21 6.26 -16.50
C GLY A 53 8.49 6.64 -15.75
N VAL A 54 9.55 5.91 -16.07
CA VAL A 54 10.86 6.05 -15.43
C VAL A 54 11.94 6.04 -16.51
N ILE A 55 13.03 6.77 -16.28
CA ILE A 55 14.22 6.71 -17.13
C ILE A 55 14.89 5.34 -16.92
N MET A 56 14.60 4.38 -17.81
CA MET A 56 14.84 2.95 -17.58
C MET A 56 16.32 2.57 -17.47
N ASP A 57 17.22 3.28 -18.15
CA ASP A 57 18.68 3.13 -18.04
C ASP A 57 19.23 3.54 -16.67
N LYS A 58 18.51 4.41 -15.95
CA LYS A 58 18.81 4.85 -14.58
C LYS A 58 18.03 4.09 -13.51
N TRP A 59 17.11 3.22 -13.91
CA TRP A 59 16.27 2.41 -13.01
C TRP A 59 16.68 0.95 -12.99
N THR A 60 17.04 0.39 -14.14
CA THR A 60 17.27 -1.04 -14.31
C THR A 60 18.75 -1.36 -14.07
N PRO A 61 19.10 -2.24 -13.10
CA PRO A 61 20.46 -2.74 -12.97
C PRO A 61 20.94 -3.36 -14.29
N SER A 62 22.20 -3.09 -14.66
CA SER A 62 22.80 -3.62 -15.90
C SER A 62 23.29 -5.06 -15.77
N THR A 63 23.34 -5.60 -14.55
CA THR A 63 23.74 -6.96 -14.24
C THR A 63 22.76 -7.61 -13.26
N GLU A 64 22.77 -8.94 -13.24
CA GLU A 64 21.94 -9.75 -12.37
C GLU A 64 22.75 -10.30 -11.18
N GLY A 65 22.04 -10.69 -10.11
CA GLY A 65 22.62 -11.34 -8.92
C GLY A 65 22.55 -10.52 -7.65
N LEU A 66 23.07 -11.09 -6.56
CA LEU A 66 23.16 -10.41 -5.27
C LEU A 66 24.30 -9.40 -5.28
N GLY A 67 24.09 -8.24 -4.65
CA GLY A 67 25.14 -7.22 -4.53
C GLY A 67 25.37 -6.35 -5.76
N VAL A 68 24.51 -6.45 -6.80
CA VAL A 68 24.58 -5.62 -8.01
C VAL A 68 24.62 -4.13 -7.70
N GLU A 69 25.36 -3.36 -8.48
CA GLU A 69 25.39 -1.91 -8.31
C GLU A 69 24.00 -1.34 -8.60
N LEU A 70 23.45 -0.57 -7.66
CA LEU A 70 22.15 0.07 -7.84
C LEU A 70 22.31 1.29 -8.75
N PRO A 71 21.49 1.44 -9.80
CA PRO A 71 21.56 2.60 -10.67
C PRO A 71 21.06 3.87 -9.96
N GLN A 72 21.29 5.03 -10.57
CA GLN A 72 21.06 6.35 -9.96
C GLN A 72 19.69 6.47 -9.27
N THR A 73 18.61 6.02 -9.92
CA THR A 73 17.25 6.16 -9.39
C THR A 73 17.01 5.27 -8.16
N LEU A 74 17.72 4.13 -8.05
CA LEU A 74 17.60 3.20 -6.93
C LEU A 74 18.68 3.41 -5.85
N ALA A 75 19.61 4.35 -6.02
CA ALA A 75 20.69 4.64 -5.07
C ALA A 75 20.20 4.86 -3.62
N PRO A 76 19.06 5.54 -3.36
CA PRO A 76 18.55 5.69 -1.99
C PRO A 76 18.20 4.37 -1.28
N LEU A 77 18.00 3.28 -2.02
CA LEU A 77 17.67 1.96 -1.46
C LEU A 77 18.91 1.14 -1.07
N LYS A 78 20.13 1.68 -1.26
CA LYS A 78 21.39 0.99 -0.93
C LYS A 78 21.44 0.40 0.49
N PRO A 79 20.92 1.06 1.55
CA PRO A 79 20.89 0.47 2.90
C PRO A 79 20.05 -0.82 3.00
N PHE A 80 19.11 -1.03 2.08
CA PHE A 80 18.19 -2.16 2.05
C PHE A 80 18.52 -3.16 0.94
N GLN A 81 19.70 -3.08 0.33
CA GLN A 81 20.03 -3.87 -0.87
C GLN A 81 19.88 -5.38 -0.68
N GLN A 82 20.15 -5.91 0.52
CA GLN A 82 19.98 -7.35 0.82
C GLN A 82 18.51 -7.79 0.91
N GLN A 83 17.58 -6.83 0.96
CA GLN A 83 16.13 -7.03 1.01
C GLN A 83 15.45 -6.56 -0.29
N LEU A 84 16.21 -6.15 -1.29
CA LEU A 84 15.72 -5.63 -2.55
C LEU A 84 15.81 -6.68 -3.64
N THR A 85 14.73 -6.86 -4.39
CA THR A 85 14.73 -7.61 -5.65
C THR A 85 14.18 -6.69 -6.74
N VAL A 86 14.95 -6.51 -7.80
CA VAL A 86 14.51 -5.77 -9.00
C VAL A 86 14.19 -6.79 -10.07
N VAL A 87 12.93 -6.82 -10.51
CA VAL A 87 12.48 -7.68 -11.60
C VAL A 87 12.34 -6.82 -12.85
N SER A 88 13.04 -7.18 -13.92
CA SER A 88 13.07 -6.45 -15.20
C SER A 88 12.61 -7.35 -16.35
N GLY A 89 12.43 -6.77 -17.55
CA GLY A 89 12.03 -7.51 -18.75
C GLY A 89 10.57 -8.00 -18.74
N LEU A 90 9.74 -7.48 -17.84
CA LEU A 90 8.31 -7.79 -17.79
C LEU A 90 7.49 -6.81 -18.63
N ALA A 91 6.45 -7.33 -19.27
CA ALA A 91 5.40 -6.55 -19.91
C ALA A 91 4.04 -7.11 -19.47
N SER A 92 3.06 -6.23 -19.29
CA SER A 92 1.69 -6.61 -18.94
C SER A 92 0.82 -6.47 -20.19
N GLU A 93 0.48 -7.60 -20.81
CA GLU A 93 -0.33 -7.62 -22.04
C GLU A 93 -1.65 -6.83 -21.91
N PRO A 94 -2.40 -6.89 -20.80
CA PRO A 94 -3.63 -6.12 -20.61
C PRO A 94 -3.49 -4.60 -20.58
N MET A 95 -2.26 -4.06 -20.65
CA MET A 95 -2.02 -2.61 -20.74
C MET A 95 -1.92 -2.13 -22.19
N PHE A 96 -1.68 -3.03 -23.15
CA PHE A 96 -1.56 -2.68 -24.56
C PHE A 96 -2.92 -2.39 -25.19
N PRO A 97 -2.99 -1.44 -26.14
CA PRO A 97 -4.26 -1.08 -26.78
C PRO A 97 -4.82 -2.26 -27.60
N LEU A 98 -6.13 -2.50 -27.47
CA LEU A 98 -6.86 -3.35 -28.41
C LEU A 98 -7.14 -2.60 -29.72
N PRO A 99 -7.38 -3.33 -30.84
CA PRO A 99 -7.70 -2.69 -32.12
C PRO A 99 -8.85 -1.68 -32.01
N GLY A 100 -8.59 -0.43 -32.41
CA GLY A 100 -9.58 0.65 -32.39
C GLY A 100 -9.68 1.44 -31.08
N GLU A 101 -8.89 1.11 -30.06
CA GLU A 101 -8.94 1.85 -28.79
C GLU A 101 -8.21 3.20 -28.83
N GLY A 102 -7.20 3.38 -29.67
CA GLY A 102 -6.45 4.64 -29.75
C GLY A 102 -5.73 4.97 -28.43
N THR A 103 -5.80 6.23 -28.00
CA THR A 103 -5.21 6.69 -26.73
C THR A 103 -5.83 5.98 -25.52
N GLY A 104 -5.23 6.11 -24.35
CA GLY A 104 -5.64 5.42 -23.13
C GLY A 104 -4.49 4.77 -22.37
N ASP A 105 -3.24 5.13 -22.67
CA ASP A 105 -2.08 4.41 -22.12
C ASP A 105 -2.01 4.57 -20.60
N HIS A 106 -2.32 5.76 -20.09
CA HIS A 106 -2.31 6.03 -18.65
C HIS A 106 -3.44 5.27 -17.93
N VAL A 107 -4.66 5.35 -18.44
CA VAL A 107 -5.84 4.66 -17.86
C VAL A 107 -5.73 3.14 -17.95
N ARG A 108 -5.22 2.58 -19.06
CA ARG A 108 -4.98 1.14 -19.19
C ARG A 108 -3.90 0.68 -18.22
N ALA A 109 -2.78 1.40 -18.15
CA ALA A 109 -1.69 1.06 -17.23
C ALA A 109 -2.15 1.10 -15.77
N ALA A 110 -2.82 2.18 -15.34
CA ALA A 110 -3.32 2.32 -13.98
C ALA A 110 -4.34 1.22 -13.63
N SER A 111 -5.35 1.02 -14.50
CA SER A 111 -6.39 0.01 -14.23
C SER A 111 -5.87 -1.42 -14.21
N ALA A 112 -4.91 -1.77 -15.08
CA ALA A 112 -4.40 -3.14 -15.18
C ALA A 112 -3.27 -3.43 -14.17
N PHE A 113 -2.67 -2.41 -13.54
CA PHE A 113 -1.48 -2.57 -12.69
C PHE A 113 -1.66 -3.58 -11.56
N LEU A 114 -2.75 -3.47 -10.79
CA LEU A 114 -3.05 -4.41 -9.70
C LEU A 114 -4.09 -5.45 -10.07
N THR A 115 -4.82 -5.28 -11.18
CA THR A 115 -5.91 -6.18 -11.57
C THR A 115 -5.47 -7.26 -12.55
N GLY A 116 -4.44 -6.99 -13.37
CA GLY A 116 -4.05 -7.85 -14.49
C GLY A 116 -5.15 -8.01 -15.55
N VAL A 117 -6.11 -7.08 -15.62
CA VAL A 117 -7.26 -7.16 -16.53
C VAL A 117 -7.31 -5.91 -17.42
N HIS A 118 -7.58 -6.11 -18.70
CA HIS A 118 -7.73 -5.03 -19.67
C HIS A 118 -9.05 -4.31 -19.37
N PRO A 119 -9.05 -3.01 -19.04
CA PRO A 119 -10.27 -2.30 -18.70
C PRO A 119 -11.19 -2.19 -19.91
N LYS A 120 -12.50 -2.28 -19.68
CA LYS A 120 -13.48 -1.97 -20.72
C LYS A 120 -13.43 -0.48 -21.06
N LYS A 121 -13.12 -0.14 -22.31
CA LYS A 121 -13.25 1.23 -22.81
C LYS A 121 -14.69 1.72 -22.71
N THR A 122 -14.92 2.71 -21.85
CA THR A 122 -16.21 3.37 -21.63
C THR A 122 -16.00 4.67 -20.87
N GLU A 123 -16.88 5.66 -21.10
CA GLU A 123 -17.02 6.87 -20.27
C GLU A 123 -18.23 6.76 -19.32
N GLY A 124 -19.03 5.70 -19.48
CA GLY A 124 -20.28 5.47 -18.77
C GLY A 124 -20.11 4.73 -17.44
N PRO A 125 -21.24 4.42 -16.76
CA PRO A 125 -21.24 3.71 -15.47
C PRO A 125 -20.93 2.21 -15.60
N ASP A 126 -20.83 1.69 -16.82
CA ASP A 126 -20.61 0.27 -17.13
C ASP A 126 -19.12 -0.10 -17.15
N ILE A 127 -18.36 0.49 -16.23
CA ILE A 127 -16.94 0.24 -16.01
C ILE A 127 -16.70 -1.23 -15.64
N ARG A 128 -15.59 -1.77 -16.14
CA ARG A 128 -15.19 -3.14 -15.84
C ARG A 128 -13.67 -3.29 -15.87
N GLY A 129 -13.12 -3.70 -14.73
CA GLY A 129 -11.73 -4.13 -14.55
C GLY A 129 -11.67 -5.53 -13.95
N GLY A 130 -10.81 -5.73 -12.96
CA GLY A 130 -10.69 -6.97 -12.19
C GLY A 130 -10.61 -6.70 -10.69
N THR A 131 -10.72 -7.74 -9.87
CA THR A 131 -10.37 -7.62 -8.44
C THR A 131 -8.86 -7.45 -8.33
N SER A 132 -8.41 -6.42 -7.61
CA SER A 132 -6.99 -6.12 -7.51
C SER A 132 -6.27 -6.97 -6.45
N ILE A 133 -4.98 -7.24 -6.67
CA ILE A 133 -4.16 -8.12 -5.80
C ILE A 133 -4.05 -7.62 -4.36
N ASP A 134 -4.05 -6.30 -4.14
CA ASP A 134 -4.05 -5.67 -2.83
C ASP A 134 -5.34 -5.98 -2.06
N GLN A 135 -6.48 -6.04 -2.75
CA GLN A 135 -7.77 -6.38 -2.13
C GLN A 135 -7.89 -7.89 -1.86
N ILE A 136 -7.31 -8.72 -2.73
CA ILE A 136 -7.16 -10.16 -2.48
C ILE A 136 -6.30 -10.39 -1.23
N ALA A 137 -5.20 -9.64 -1.09
CA ALA A 137 -4.33 -9.71 0.09
C ALA A 137 -5.02 -9.19 1.35
N ALA A 138 -5.69 -8.03 1.28
CA ALA A 138 -6.42 -7.42 2.40
C ALA A 138 -7.48 -8.36 2.99
N ALA A 139 -8.16 -9.14 2.14
CA ALA A 139 -9.11 -10.17 2.58
C ALA A 139 -8.48 -11.31 3.40
N LYS A 140 -7.14 -11.44 3.39
CA LYS A 140 -6.40 -12.47 4.14
C LYS A 140 -5.61 -11.91 5.32
N ILE A 141 -4.96 -10.76 5.16
CA ILE A 141 -4.04 -10.22 6.19
C ILE A 141 -4.61 -9.01 6.95
N GLY A 142 -5.67 -8.36 6.45
CA GLY A 142 -6.23 -7.14 7.05
C GLY A 142 -7.31 -7.37 8.11
N GLN A 143 -7.47 -8.60 8.62
CA GLN A 143 -8.59 -8.96 9.50
C GLN A 143 -8.37 -8.52 10.96
N ASP A 144 -7.13 -8.22 11.34
CA ASP A 144 -6.76 -7.81 12.69
C ASP A 144 -6.74 -6.28 12.89
N THR A 145 -7.11 -5.50 11.85
CA THR A 145 -7.10 -4.03 11.88
C THR A 145 -8.50 -3.47 11.58
N GLN A 146 -8.81 -2.30 12.16
CA GLN A 146 -10.10 -1.62 11.93
C GLN A 146 -10.37 -1.33 10.45
N LEU A 147 -9.31 -0.98 9.71
CA LEU A 147 -9.33 -0.82 8.27
C LEU A 147 -8.58 -1.99 7.62
N THR A 148 -9.22 -2.69 6.70
CA THR A 148 -8.61 -3.84 5.99
C THR A 148 -7.55 -3.41 4.97
N SER A 149 -7.66 -2.19 4.45
CA SER A 149 -6.77 -1.59 3.45
C SER A 149 -6.81 -0.06 3.55
N LEU A 150 -5.77 0.58 3.01
CA LEU A 150 -5.66 2.04 2.89
C LEU A 150 -5.25 2.37 1.45
N GLU A 151 -6.17 2.93 0.69
CA GLU A 151 -5.93 3.39 -0.68
C GLU A 151 -5.47 4.85 -0.64
N LEU A 152 -4.23 5.12 -1.06
CA LEU A 152 -3.60 6.44 -1.00
C LEU A 152 -3.23 6.96 -2.39
N SER A 153 -3.45 8.23 -2.67
CA SER A 153 -3.07 8.88 -3.93
C SER A 153 -2.32 10.20 -3.71
N LEU A 154 -1.65 10.67 -4.76
CA LEU A 154 -1.01 11.99 -4.78
C LEU A 154 -1.97 13.09 -5.29
N ASP A 155 -2.81 12.73 -6.25
CA ASP A 155 -3.74 13.62 -6.93
C ASP A 155 -5.20 13.41 -6.46
N PRO A 156 -6.09 14.39 -6.69
CA PRO A 156 -7.53 14.25 -6.44
C PRO A 156 -8.12 13.00 -7.12
N ASN A 157 -9.06 12.35 -6.45
CA ASN A 157 -9.54 11.01 -6.74
C ASN A 157 -10.91 10.95 -7.46
N GLU A 158 -11.26 11.97 -8.25
CA GLU A 158 -12.59 12.09 -8.85
C GLU A 158 -12.89 10.90 -9.79
N LEU A 159 -13.81 10.00 -9.42
CA LEU A 159 -14.08 8.79 -10.22
C LEU A 159 -15.09 9.01 -11.36
N ILE A 160 -15.74 10.17 -11.40
CA ILE A 160 -16.84 10.47 -12.33
C ILE A 160 -16.34 11.32 -13.48
N GLY A 161 -16.66 10.93 -14.71
CA GLY A 161 -16.35 11.68 -15.92
C GLY A 161 -15.42 10.92 -16.88
N ALA A 162 -14.89 11.66 -17.85
CA ALA A 162 -13.97 11.17 -18.86
C ALA A 162 -12.61 11.85 -18.68
N CYS A 163 -11.62 11.08 -18.22
CA CYS A 163 -10.28 11.61 -17.94
C CYS A 163 -9.33 11.44 -19.12
N GLU A 164 -9.65 10.53 -20.05
CA GLU A 164 -8.96 10.37 -21.33
C GLU A 164 -9.99 9.97 -22.39
N ALA A 165 -9.78 10.32 -23.66
CA ALA A 165 -10.78 10.18 -24.73
C ALA A 165 -11.40 8.76 -24.82
N GLY A 166 -12.65 8.60 -24.38
CA GLY A 166 -13.36 7.32 -24.34
C GLY A 166 -13.16 6.50 -23.06
N TRP A 167 -12.53 7.04 -22.02
CA TRP A 167 -12.15 6.34 -20.80
C TRP A 167 -12.62 7.04 -19.52
N SER A 168 -13.29 6.26 -18.67
CA SER A 168 -13.79 6.68 -17.38
C SER A 168 -12.64 7.10 -16.45
N CYS A 169 -12.87 8.20 -15.72
CA CYS A 169 -11.96 8.64 -14.66
C CYS A 169 -11.69 7.59 -13.58
N ALA A 170 -12.61 6.64 -13.39
CA ALA A 170 -12.40 5.50 -12.50
C ALA A 170 -11.14 4.68 -12.84
N TYR A 171 -10.71 4.65 -14.09
CA TYR A 171 -9.50 3.92 -14.50
C TYR A 171 -8.21 4.70 -14.25
N ALA A 172 -8.25 6.03 -14.24
CA ALA A 172 -7.09 6.88 -13.96
C ALA A 172 -6.88 7.08 -12.45
N ASN A 173 -7.98 7.25 -11.72
CA ASN A 173 -7.96 7.82 -10.37
C ASN A 173 -8.05 6.75 -9.27
N THR A 174 -8.00 5.46 -9.63
CA THR A 174 -7.81 4.38 -8.69
C THR A 174 -6.97 3.24 -9.26
N LEU A 175 -6.20 2.60 -8.39
CA LEU A 175 -5.48 1.36 -8.67
C LEU A 175 -6.15 0.16 -8.01
N SER A 176 -6.99 0.40 -7.00
CA SER A 176 -7.54 -0.62 -6.11
C SER A 176 -9.00 -0.90 -6.45
N TRP A 177 -9.31 -2.17 -6.68
CA TRP A 177 -10.61 -2.63 -7.14
C TRP A 177 -11.09 -3.78 -6.25
N ARG A 178 -12.16 -3.52 -5.48
CA ARG A 178 -12.75 -4.53 -4.59
C ARG A 178 -13.28 -5.74 -5.36
N ASN A 179 -13.82 -5.48 -6.54
CA ASN A 179 -14.35 -6.48 -7.47
C ASN A 179 -14.30 -5.89 -8.90
N PRO A 180 -14.64 -6.68 -9.95
CA PRO A 180 -14.53 -6.23 -11.34
C PRO A 180 -15.30 -4.96 -11.71
N THR A 181 -16.22 -4.48 -10.89
CA THR A 181 -17.09 -3.33 -11.16
C THR A 181 -17.06 -2.27 -10.05
N THR A 182 -16.21 -2.44 -9.03
CA THR A 182 -16.17 -1.53 -7.87
C THR A 182 -14.76 -1.03 -7.63
N PRO A 183 -14.40 0.12 -8.23
CA PRO A 183 -13.19 0.85 -7.85
C PRO A 183 -13.28 1.34 -6.41
N LEU A 184 -12.16 1.44 -5.72
CA LEU A 184 -12.09 2.01 -4.38
C LEU A 184 -11.60 3.47 -4.44
N PRO A 185 -12.21 4.38 -3.66
CA PRO A 185 -11.76 5.76 -3.59
C PRO A 185 -10.40 5.84 -2.90
N MET A 186 -9.48 6.60 -3.48
CA MET A 186 -8.14 6.82 -2.92
C MET A 186 -8.10 8.11 -2.10
N GLU A 187 -7.41 8.15 -0.97
CA GLU A 187 -7.30 9.35 -0.15
C GLU A 187 -5.98 10.08 -0.44
N ASN A 188 -6.05 11.37 -0.75
CA ASN A 188 -4.87 12.22 -0.99
C ASN A 188 -4.57 13.20 0.15
N GLN A 189 -5.40 13.23 1.20
CA GLN A 189 -5.19 14.07 2.39
C GLN A 189 -4.66 13.23 3.55
N PRO A 190 -3.37 13.37 3.93
CA PRO A 190 -2.77 12.58 5.01
C PRO A 190 -3.49 12.72 6.36
N ARG A 191 -4.07 13.91 6.63
CA ARG A 191 -4.87 14.15 7.84
C ARG A 191 -6.12 13.28 7.86
N ALA A 192 -6.85 13.19 6.75
CA ALA A 192 -8.06 12.39 6.66
C ALA A 192 -7.75 10.89 6.82
N VAL A 193 -6.61 10.42 6.31
CA VAL A 193 -6.13 9.05 6.55
C VAL A 193 -5.90 8.82 8.05
N PHE A 194 -5.18 9.73 8.70
CA PHE A 194 -4.86 9.61 10.13
C PHE A 194 -6.11 9.61 11.01
N GLU A 195 -7.10 10.47 10.72
CA GLU A 195 -8.35 10.55 11.48
C GLU A 195 -9.25 9.30 11.31
N ARG A 196 -8.99 8.44 10.32
CA ARG A 196 -9.70 7.17 10.11
C ARG A 196 -9.06 5.98 10.84
N LEU A 197 -7.81 6.12 11.28
CA LEU A 197 -7.04 5.10 12.01
C LEU A 197 -7.31 5.20 13.51
#